data_AF-K1Q2P9-F1
#
_entry.id   AF-K1Q2P9-F1
#
_cell.length_a   1.000
_cell.length_b   1.000
_cell.length_c   1.000
_cell.angle_alpha   90.00
_cell.angle_beta   90.00
_cell.angle_gamma   90.00
#
_symmetry.space_group_name_H-M   'P 1'
#
loop_
_entity.id
_entity.type
_entity.pdbx_description
1 polymer ?
#
loop_
_entity_poly.entity_id
_entity_poly.type
_entity_poly.pdbx_seq_one_letter_code
_entity_poly.pdbx_strand_id
1 'polypeptide(L)'
;MTDSRIERVKSLIKDHPDFPKPGILFRDIFPVLRNPAVFQELLDVMVEQVKAKAHNVELIVGLESRGFLFGPSIALKLNCGFAPVRKKGKLPGEKESVEYALEYGTDIFEVQKEAFKPGQSVVIVDDLLATGGKL
;
A
#
# COMPACT_ATOMS: atom_id res chain seq x y z
N MET A 1 19.05 5.41 17.36
CA MET A 1 19.23 6.51 16.38
C MET A 1 18.11 6.40 15.36
N THR A 2 17.44 7.49 15.03
CA THR A 2 16.46 7.55 13.95
C THR A 2 17.18 7.28 12.63
N ASP A 3 16.65 6.37 11.81
CA ASP A 3 17.22 6.07 10.49
C ASP A 3 17.17 7.34 9.61
N SER A 4 18.34 7.81 9.17
CA SER A 4 18.44 9.05 8.37
C SER A 4 17.67 8.98 7.04
N ARG A 5 17.42 7.77 6.52
CA ARG A 5 16.59 7.55 5.32
C ARG A 5 15.14 7.97 5.58
N ILE A 6 14.61 7.64 6.76
CA ILE A 6 13.24 8.00 7.14
C ILE A 6 13.08 9.53 7.19
N GLU A 7 14.06 10.25 7.72
CA GLU A 7 14.02 11.72 7.78
C GLU A 7 14.13 12.35 6.39
N ARG A 8 14.90 11.76 5.47
CA ARG A 8 14.94 12.20 4.05
C ARG A 8 13.62 11.96 3.33
N VAL A 9 12.97 10.83 3.56
CA VAL A 9 11.63 10.57 3.00
C VAL A 9 10.64 11.60 3.54
N LYS A 10 10.61 11.81 4.87
CA LYS A 10 9.70 12.78 5.51
C LYS A 10 9.88 14.20 5.00
N SER A 11 11.13 14.65 4.77
CA SER A 11 11.39 16.01 4.31
C SER A 11 10.86 16.32 2.91
N LEU A 12 10.55 15.29 2.11
CA LEU A 12 9.95 15.43 0.79
C LEU A 12 8.42 15.30 0.80
N ILE A 13 7.80 14.83 1.90
CA ILE A 13 6.35 14.79 2.00
C ILE A 13 5.81 16.23 2.05
N LYS A 14 4.86 16.52 1.17
CA LYS A 14 4.21 17.83 1.13
C LYS A 14 2.83 17.77 1.74
N ASP A 15 2.50 18.81 2.48
CA ASP A 15 1.21 18.97 3.11
C ASP A 15 0.32 19.89 2.28
N HIS A 16 -0.89 19.44 2.02
CA HIS A 16 -1.94 20.21 1.36
C HIS A 16 -3.13 20.31 2.33
N PRO A 17 -3.25 21.40 3.09
CA PRO A 17 -4.40 21.61 3.96
C PRO A 17 -5.67 21.80 3.14
N ASP A 18 -6.81 21.43 3.73
CA ASP A 18 -8.15 21.58 3.17
C ASP A 18 -8.39 20.85 1.84
N PHE A 19 -7.64 19.77 1.59
CA PHE A 19 -7.80 18.92 0.43
C PHE A 19 -8.12 17.47 0.83
N PRO A 20 -9.08 16.79 0.16
CA PRO A 20 -9.92 17.28 -0.94
C PRO A 20 -11.13 18.13 -0.48
N LYS A 21 -11.33 18.26 0.84
CA LYS A 21 -12.37 19.09 1.45
C LYS A 21 -11.79 19.81 2.69
N PRO A 22 -12.40 20.93 3.13
CA PRO A 22 -11.98 21.64 4.32
C PRO A 22 -11.87 20.73 5.55
N GLY A 23 -10.84 20.95 6.37
CA GLY A 23 -10.55 20.19 7.58
C GLY A 23 -9.71 18.91 7.37
N ILE A 24 -9.33 18.57 6.14
CA ILE A 24 -8.44 17.43 5.85
C ILE A 24 -7.03 17.91 5.53
N LEU A 25 -6.03 17.34 6.20
CA LEU A 25 -4.61 17.50 5.86
C LEU A 25 -4.16 16.37 4.93
N PHE A 26 -4.04 16.65 3.65
CA PHE A 26 -3.56 15.67 2.68
C PHE A 26 -2.03 15.61 2.67
N ARG A 27 -1.48 14.40 2.79
CA ARG A 27 -0.04 14.12 2.70
C ARG A 27 0.31 13.64 1.28
N ASP A 28 1.01 14.47 0.53
CA ASP A 28 1.47 14.16 -0.83
C ASP A 28 2.84 13.46 -0.81
N ILE A 29 2.84 12.19 -1.23
CA ILE A 29 4.00 11.31 -1.35
C ILE A 29 4.70 11.42 -2.72
N PHE A 30 4.07 12.05 -3.72
CA PHE A 30 4.63 12.10 -5.09
C PHE A 30 6.00 12.76 -5.21
N PRO A 31 6.41 13.75 -4.39
CA PRO A 31 7.78 14.27 -4.45
C PRO A 31 8.84 13.22 -4.08
N VAL A 32 8.52 12.26 -3.20
CA VAL A 32 9.41 11.12 -2.91
C VAL A 32 9.55 10.24 -4.15
N LEU A 33 8.44 9.90 -4.80
CA LEU A 33 8.42 9.06 -6.01
C LEU A 33 9.15 9.71 -7.21
N ARG A 34 9.18 11.05 -7.28
CA ARG A 34 9.93 11.81 -8.30
C ARG A 34 11.43 11.86 -8.05
N ASN A 35 11.89 11.47 -6.87
CA ASN A 35 13.31 11.39 -6.52
C ASN A 35 13.74 9.91 -6.45
N PRO A 36 14.39 9.36 -7.49
CA PRO A 36 14.72 7.93 -7.55
C PRO A 36 15.55 7.44 -6.36
N ALA A 37 16.48 8.27 -5.87
CA ALA A 37 17.33 7.90 -4.73
C ALA A 37 16.52 7.78 -3.44
N VAL A 38 15.65 8.76 -3.16
CA VAL A 38 14.82 8.73 -1.94
C VAL A 38 13.70 7.68 -2.05
N PHE A 39 13.16 7.44 -3.24
CA PHE A 39 12.22 6.35 -3.45
C PHE A 39 12.88 4.97 -3.25
N GLN A 40 14.12 4.80 -3.71
CA GLN A 40 14.90 3.59 -3.46
C GLN A 40 15.10 3.38 -1.96
N GLU A 41 15.48 4.42 -1.22
CA GLU A 41 15.60 4.38 0.25
C GLU A 41 14.29 4.02 0.95
N LEU A 42 13.16 4.58 0.51
CA LEU A 42 11.83 4.23 1.04
C LEU A 42 11.55 2.73 0.87
N LEU A 43 11.73 2.20 -0.35
CA LEU A 43 11.49 0.79 -0.63
C LEU A 43 12.40 -0.12 0.20
N ASP A 44 13.68 0.24 0.37
CA ASP A 44 14.62 -0.55 1.17
C ASP A 44 14.21 -0.58 2.65
N VAL A 45 13.84 0.56 3.22
CA VAL A 45 13.31 0.63 4.59
C VAL A 45 12.04 -0.21 4.73
N MET A 46 11.10 -0.13 3.79
CA MET A 46 9.87 -0.93 3.84
C MET A 46 10.17 -2.43 3.77
N VAL A 47 11.06 -2.85 2.88
CA VAL A 47 11.47 -4.27 2.73
C VAL A 47 12.16 -4.78 3.99
N GLU A 48 13.05 -3.99 4.59
CA GLU A 48 13.71 -4.31 5.86
C GLU A 48 12.68 -4.50 6.99
N GLN A 49 11.69 -3.61 7.08
CA GLN A 49 10.61 -3.73 8.06
C GLN A 49 9.75 -4.99 7.84
N VAL A 50 9.45 -5.32 6.58
CA VAL A 50 8.73 -6.56 6.26
C VAL A 50 9.53 -7.78 6.70
N LYS A 51 10.83 -7.87 6.34
CA LYS A 51 11.71 -8.98 6.73
C LYS A 51 11.88 -9.11 8.25
N ALA A 52 11.85 -7.99 8.97
CA ALA A 52 11.97 -7.98 10.43
C ALA A 52 10.71 -8.47 11.15
N LYS A 53 9.53 -8.33 10.53
CA LYS A 53 8.23 -8.63 11.15
C LYS A 53 7.56 -9.90 10.63
N ALA A 54 7.89 -10.31 9.41
CA ALA A 54 7.28 -11.46 8.74
C ALA A 54 8.36 -12.34 8.12
N HIS A 55 8.22 -13.65 8.34
CA HIS A 55 9.07 -14.66 7.72
C HIS A 55 8.35 -15.28 6.53
N ASN A 56 9.11 -15.67 5.51
CA ASN A 56 8.62 -16.37 4.32
C ASN A 56 7.41 -15.69 3.66
N VAL A 57 7.47 -14.37 3.43
CA VAL A 57 6.39 -13.66 2.73
C VAL A 57 6.28 -14.16 1.30
N GLU A 58 5.11 -14.67 0.93
CA GLU A 58 4.86 -15.28 -0.38
C GLU A 58 4.07 -14.36 -1.32
N LEU A 59 3.35 -13.38 -0.76
CA LEU A 59 2.52 -12.47 -1.52
C LEU A 59 2.49 -11.07 -0.89
N ILE A 60 2.70 -10.05 -1.71
CA ILE A 60 2.38 -8.66 -1.37
C ILE A 60 1.01 -8.32 -1.94
N VAL A 61 0.15 -7.73 -1.11
CA VAL A 61 -1.14 -7.21 -1.53
C VAL A 61 -1.09 -5.69 -1.53
N GLY A 62 -1.46 -5.07 -2.65
CA GLY A 62 -1.62 -3.61 -2.73
C GLY A 62 -3.09 -3.22 -2.72
N LEU A 63 -3.45 -2.14 -2.02
CA LEU A 63 -4.78 -1.54 -2.14
C LEU A 63 -4.81 -0.51 -3.28
N GLU A 64 -5.87 -0.52 -4.08
CA GLU A 64 -6.03 0.44 -5.17
C GLU A 64 -6.21 1.89 -4.65
N SER A 65 -5.62 2.90 -5.30
CA SER A 65 -4.63 2.83 -6.38
C SER A 65 -3.20 3.02 -5.88
N ARG A 66 -3.03 3.68 -4.73
CA ARG A 66 -1.72 4.18 -4.29
C ARG A 66 -0.86 3.10 -3.63
N GLY A 67 -1.45 2.05 -3.07
CA GLY A 67 -0.71 0.85 -2.68
C GLY A 67 0.05 0.21 -3.85
N PHE A 68 -0.42 0.40 -5.10
CA PHE A 68 0.27 -0.10 -6.30
C PHE A 68 1.54 0.68 -6.63
N LEU A 69 1.76 1.86 -6.05
CA LEU A 69 3.00 2.62 -6.22
C LEU A 69 4.18 1.94 -5.51
N PHE A 70 3.92 1.05 -4.54
CA PHE A 70 4.94 0.41 -3.71
C PHE A 70 4.90 -1.11 -3.82
N GLY A 71 3.69 -1.70 -3.82
CA GLY A 71 3.46 -3.14 -3.71
C GLY A 71 4.27 -3.99 -4.69
N PRO A 72 4.18 -3.75 -6.02
CA PRO A 72 4.95 -4.52 -7.00
C PRO A 72 6.48 -4.41 -6.81
N SER A 73 6.99 -3.23 -6.48
CA SER A 73 8.43 -3.03 -6.25
C SER A 73 8.93 -3.73 -4.99
N ILE A 74 8.11 -3.76 -3.93
CA ILE A 74 8.41 -4.51 -2.71
C ILE A 74 8.36 -6.02 -2.97
N ALA A 75 7.34 -6.50 -3.69
CA ALA A 75 7.21 -7.90 -4.08
C ALA A 75 8.44 -8.39 -4.86
N LEU A 76 8.88 -7.59 -5.84
CA LEU A 76 10.09 -7.86 -6.62
C LEU A 76 11.34 -7.96 -5.74
N LYS A 77 11.53 -7.03 -4.79
CA LYS A 77 12.67 -7.03 -3.86
C LYS A 77 12.65 -8.19 -2.86
N LEU A 78 11.46 -8.72 -2.56
CA LEU A 78 11.27 -9.88 -1.69
C LEU A 78 11.26 -11.20 -2.46
N ASN A 79 11.29 -11.16 -3.79
CA ASN A 79 11.14 -12.32 -4.67
C ASN A 79 9.87 -13.12 -4.36
N CYS A 80 8.74 -12.43 -4.25
CA CYS A 80 7.44 -13.02 -3.98
C CYS A 80 6.36 -12.48 -4.93
N GLY A 81 5.16 -13.06 -4.88
CA GLY A 81 4.06 -12.65 -5.75
C GLY A 81 3.48 -11.28 -5.38
N PHE A 82 2.70 -10.71 -6.29
CA PHE A 82 1.88 -9.53 -6.03
C PHE A 82 0.43 -9.78 -6.43
N ALA A 83 -0.52 -9.36 -5.59
CA ALA A 83 -1.94 -9.39 -5.88
C ALA A 83 -2.59 -8.01 -5.63
N PRO A 84 -3.37 -7.48 -6.59
CA PRO A 84 -4.12 -6.25 -6.37
C PRO A 84 -5.44 -6.51 -5.64
N VAL A 85 -5.76 -5.64 -4.67
CA VAL A 85 -7.13 -5.43 -4.19
C VAL A 85 -7.68 -4.21 -4.90
N ARG A 86 -8.84 -4.36 -5.54
CA ARG A 86 -9.43 -3.30 -6.36
C ARG A 86 -10.87 -3.02 -6.01
N LYS A 87 -11.38 -1.86 -6.41
CA LYS A 87 -12.82 -1.60 -6.33
C LYS A 87 -13.60 -2.54 -7.26
N LYS A 88 -14.87 -2.76 -6.93
CA LYS A 88 -15.79 -3.60 -7.72
C LYS A 88 -15.75 -3.30 -9.22
N GLY A 89 -15.68 -4.35 -10.02
CA GLY A 89 -15.73 -4.30 -11.49
C GLY A 89 -14.40 -3.97 -12.17
N LYS A 90 -13.29 -3.95 -11.43
CA LYS A 90 -11.95 -3.63 -11.96
C LYS A 90 -11.03 -4.85 -12.14
N LEU A 91 -11.47 -6.04 -11.71
CA LEU A 91 -10.73 -7.30 -11.86
C LEU A 91 -11.48 -8.28 -12.78
N PRO A 92 -10.77 -8.96 -13.70
CA PRO A 92 -11.35 -10.02 -14.51
C PRO A 92 -11.50 -11.32 -13.70
N GLY A 93 -12.11 -12.35 -14.31
CA GLY A 93 -12.16 -13.70 -13.74
C GLY A 93 -13.02 -13.85 -12.48
N GLU A 94 -12.83 -14.97 -11.78
CA GLU A 94 -13.48 -15.27 -10.50
C GLU A 94 -12.91 -14.44 -9.36
N LYS A 95 -13.80 -13.90 -8.54
CA LYS A 95 -13.45 -12.92 -7.50
C LYS A 95 -14.09 -13.28 -6.17
N GLU A 96 -13.44 -12.87 -5.08
CA GLU A 96 -14.09 -12.64 -3.79
C GLU A 96 -14.33 -11.15 -3.61
N SER A 97 -15.38 -10.81 -2.87
CA SER A 97 -15.76 -9.42 -2.59
C SER A 97 -15.99 -9.20 -1.10
N VAL A 98 -15.54 -8.06 -0.59
CA VAL A 98 -15.80 -7.60 0.78
C VAL A 98 -16.36 -6.19 0.72
N GLU A 99 -17.55 -6.01 1.31
CA GLU A 99 -18.17 -4.70 1.49
C GLU A 99 -17.64 -4.04 2.77
N TYR A 100 -17.35 -2.74 2.72
CA TYR A 100 -16.89 -1.96 3.86
C TYR A 100 -17.61 -0.61 3.93
N ALA A 101 -17.72 -0.08 5.15
CA ALA A 101 -18.42 1.17 5.41
C ALA A 101 -17.54 2.39 5.17
N LEU A 102 -18.13 3.42 4.58
CA LEU A 102 -17.58 4.78 4.47
C LEU A 102 -18.32 5.71 5.43
N GLU A 103 -17.80 6.93 5.61
CA GLU A 103 -18.50 7.99 6.36
C GLU A 103 -19.91 8.24 5.81
N TYR A 104 -20.09 8.07 4.49
CA TYR A 104 -21.38 8.11 3.81
C TYR A 104 -21.46 6.98 2.78
N GLY A 105 -22.11 5.87 3.15
CA GLY A 105 -22.38 4.73 2.27
C GLY A 105 -21.46 3.54 2.49
N THR A 106 -21.47 2.61 1.53
CA THR A 106 -20.58 1.44 1.50
C THR A 106 -19.87 1.36 0.14
N ASP A 107 -18.71 0.71 0.13
CA ASP A 107 -17.96 0.43 -1.08
C ASP A 107 -17.46 -1.03 -1.01
N ILE A 108 -17.05 -1.60 -2.14
CA ILE A 108 -16.71 -3.02 -2.24
C ILE A 108 -15.30 -3.17 -2.79
N PHE A 109 -14.47 -3.90 -2.05
CA PHE A 109 -13.20 -4.41 -2.54
C PHE A 109 -13.37 -5.80 -3.15
N GLU A 110 -12.61 -6.07 -4.21
CA GLU A 110 -12.53 -7.34 -4.91
C GLU A 110 -11.07 -7.80 -5.00
N VAL A 111 -10.91 -9.13 -4.97
CA VAL A 111 -9.66 -9.82 -5.27
C VAL A 111 -9.92 -11.02 -6.19
N GLN A 112 -8.95 -11.40 -7.02
CA GLN A 112 -9.04 -12.64 -7.81
C GLN A 112 -8.81 -13.85 -6.90
N LYS A 113 -9.73 -14.84 -6.92
CA LYS A 113 -9.67 -16.04 -6.05
C LYS A 113 -8.35 -16.79 -6.17
N GLU A 114 -7.88 -16.95 -7.40
CA GLU A 114 -6.67 -17.71 -7.75
C GLU A 114 -5.36 -17.09 -7.23
N ALA A 115 -5.38 -15.81 -6.84
CA ALA A 115 -4.19 -15.13 -6.34
C ALA A 115 -3.80 -15.59 -4.92
N PHE A 116 -4.72 -16.25 -4.20
CA PHE A 116 -4.56 -16.60 -2.80
C PHE A 116 -4.64 -18.12 -2.58
N LYS A 117 -3.79 -18.62 -1.69
CA LYS A 117 -3.80 -20.02 -1.25
C LYS A 117 -4.04 -20.12 0.26
N PRO A 118 -4.73 -21.16 0.75
CA PRO A 118 -4.84 -21.39 2.18
C PRO A 118 -3.46 -21.47 2.86
N GLY A 119 -3.29 -20.73 3.95
CA GLY A 119 -2.03 -20.69 4.72
C GLY A 119 -0.91 -19.83 4.12
N GLN A 120 -1.16 -19.14 3.00
CA GLN A 120 -0.16 -18.28 2.36
C GLN A 120 0.21 -17.09 3.25
N SER A 121 1.51 -16.81 3.36
CA SER A 121 2.01 -15.64 4.09
C SER A 121 1.86 -14.37 3.24
N VAL A 122 1.00 -13.45 3.69
CA VAL A 122 0.62 -12.25 2.94
C VAL A 122 0.96 -10.98 3.72
N VAL A 123 1.49 -9.96 3.03
CA VAL A 123 1.69 -8.61 3.58
C VAL A 123 0.90 -7.61 2.75
N ILE A 124 0.06 -6.81 3.41
CA ILE A 124 -0.68 -5.72 2.77
C ILE A 124 0.15 -4.44 2.84
N VAL A 125 0.22 -3.73 1.73
CA VAL A 125 0.91 -2.45 1.59
C VAL A 125 -0.04 -1.40 1.05
N ASP A 126 -0.07 -0.24 1.71
CA ASP A 126 -0.75 0.96 1.23
C ASP A 126 0.11 2.20 1.53
N ASP A 127 -0.21 3.31 0.88
CA ASP A 127 0.55 4.56 0.99
C ASP A 127 0.30 5.31 2.30
N LEU A 128 -0.94 5.26 2.80
CA LEU A 128 -1.34 5.97 4.00
C LEU A 128 -2.45 5.23 4.74
N LEU A 129 -2.18 4.88 5.99
CA LEU A 129 -3.18 4.33 6.91
C LEU A 129 -3.90 5.48 7.62
N ALA A 130 -5.15 5.73 7.24
CA ALA A 130 -6.00 6.76 7.85
C ALA A 130 -6.88 6.16 8.96
N THR A 131 -8.18 5.96 8.70
CA THR A 131 -9.16 5.47 9.69
C THR A 131 -9.14 3.96 9.90
N GLY A 132 -8.20 3.22 9.30
CA GLY A 132 -8.09 1.77 9.46
C GLY A 132 -9.22 0.94 8.83
N GLY A 133 -10.39 1.52 8.48
CA GLY A 133 -11.53 0.80 7.88
C GLY A 133 -11.29 0.21 6.47
N LYS A 134 -10.05 0.22 5.99
CA LYS A 134 -9.60 -0.38 4.73
C LYS A 134 -8.71 -1.63 4.92
N LEU A 135 -8.27 -1.90 6.15
CA LEU A 135 -7.41 -3.04 6.52
C LEU A 135 -8.16 -4.04 7.38
#